data_AF-A0A7R9IKI8-F1
#
_entry.id   AF-A0A7R9IKI8-F1
#
_cell.length_a   1.000
_cell.length_b   1.000
_cell.length_c   1.000
_cell.angle_alpha   90.00
_cell.angle_beta   90.00
_cell.angle_gamma   90.00
#
_symmetry.space_group_name_H-M   'P 1'
#
loop_
_entity.id
_entity.type
_entity.pdbx_description
1 polymer ?
#
loop_
_entity_poly.entity_id
_entity_poly.type
_entity_poly.pdbx_seq_one_letter_code
_entity_poly.pdbx_strand_id
1 'polypeptide(L)'
;MNNKDELQILISSIIKFGVGFVQNVPPTLSATERVVQQVANVQRTFFGDMWEFSSNSMDHYDTAYTSNSLSAHTDGTYFIEAPGLQVFHCLHHDGEGGETLLVDGFRAAKDLLNLHPDSYKRLSSTPLEAEYFEPGKHYSNIGYVLNHHPITKELQQIRFNLYDRSSFSTIPQEHVADIYADLQNLAQVIKDSEGEWWIKLSPGTVMLIDNWRVLHGRAAYTGHRKIGGCYQSRADFLNVARGLGVLL
;
A
#
# COMPACT_ATOMS: atom_id res chain seq x y z
N MET A 1 -15.24 -7.35 -15.77
CA MET A 1 -14.97 -8.69 -15.23
C MET A 1 -16.21 -9.54 -15.38
N ASN A 2 -16.53 -9.82 -16.65
CA ASN A 2 -17.74 -10.57 -17.03
C ASN A 2 -17.43 -12.05 -17.32
N ASN A 3 -16.15 -12.45 -17.28
CA ASN A 3 -15.72 -13.83 -17.47
C ASN A 3 -14.39 -14.11 -16.73
N LYS A 4 -14.03 -15.40 -16.68
CA LYS A 4 -12.85 -15.91 -15.98
C LYS A 4 -11.53 -15.39 -16.60
N ASP A 5 -11.50 -15.16 -17.90
CA ASP A 5 -10.29 -14.73 -18.63
C ASP A 5 -9.90 -13.31 -18.25
N GLU A 6 -10.87 -12.39 -18.16
CA GLU A 6 -10.65 -11.02 -17.68
C GLU A 6 -10.10 -10.99 -16.25
N LEU A 7 -10.64 -11.84 -15.36
CA LEU A 7 -10.13 -11.96 -14.01
C LEU A 7 -8.70 -12.51 -13.99
N GLN A 8 -8.41 -13.54 -14.80
CA GLN A 8 -7.06 -14.10 -14.91
C GLN A 8 -6.05 -13.05 -15.39
N ILE A 9 -6.42 -12.21 -16.36
CA ILE A 9 -5.59 -11.10 -16.84
C ILE A 9 -5.32 -10.10 -15.70
N LEU A 10 -6.35 -9.70 -14.95
CA LEU A 10 -6.21 -8.78 -13.83
C LEU A 10 -5.27 -9.34 -12.75
N ILE A 11 -5.52 -10.57 -12.31
CA ILE A 11 -4.72 -11.22 -11.28
C ILE A 11 -3.27 -11.41 -11.76
N SER A 12 -3.06 -11.77 -13.03
CA SER A 12 -1.72 -11.87 -13.63
C SER A 12 -1.00 -10.52 -13.65
N SER A 13 -1.72 -9.43 -13.92
CA SER A 13 -1.16 -8.08 -13.86
C SER A 13 -0.72 -7.73 -12.45
N ILE A 14 -1.55 -7.99 -11.44
CA ILE A 14 -1.21 -7.70 -10.04
C ILE A 14 -0.03 -8.56 -9.57
N ILE A 15 -0.01 -9.86 -9.87
CA ILE A 15 1.12 -10.73 -9.50
C ILE A 15 2.43 -10.29 -10.17
N LYS A 16 2.39 -9.96 -11.46
CA LYS A 16 3.60 -9.64 -12.23
C LYS A 16 4.12 -8.23 -11.95
N PHE A 17 3.22 -7.25 -11.94
CA PHE A 17 3.56 -5.82 -11.91
C PHE A 17 3.18 -5.13 -10.59
N GLY A 18 2.45 -5.81 -9.69
CA GLY A 18 1.98 -5.24 -8.43
C GLY A 18 0.77 -4.31 -8.58
N VAL A 19 0.18 -4.20 -9.77
CA VAL A 19 -0.95 -3.30 -10.03
C VAL A 19 -1.88 -3.85 -11.10
N GLY A 20 -3.18 -3.54 -10.97
CA GLY A 20 -4.21 -3.89 -11.94
C GLY A 20 -5.32 -2.85 -11.98
N PHE A 21 -5.99 -2.74 -13.12
CA PHE A 21 -7.04 -1.75 -13.35
C PHE A 21 -8.30 -2.42 -13.89
N VAL A 22 -9.46 -1.99 -13.40
CA VAL A 22 -10.78 -2.35 -13.94
C VAL A 22 -11.47 -1.05 -14.35
N GLN A 23 -11.72 -0.90 -15.64
CA GLN A 23 -12.36 0.28 -16.22
C GLN A 23 -13.88 0.09 -16.37
N ASN A 24 -14.58 1.19 -16.66
CA ASN A 24 -16.03 1.24 -16.87
C ASN A 24 -16.84 0.76 -15.66
N VAL A 25 -16.35 1.01 -14.44
CA VAL A 25 -17.05 0.71 -13.19
C VAL A 25 -17.84 1.94 -12.77
N PRO A 26 -19.18 1.87 -12.56
CA PRO A 26 -19.93 3.00 -12.06
C PRO A 26 -19.28 3.59 -10.78
N PRO A 27 -19.14 4.92 -10.65
CA PRO A 27 -18.41 5.55 -9.56
C PRO A 27 -19.21 5.55 -8.25
N THR A 28 -19.56 4.36 -7.76
CA THR A 28 -20.26 4.13 -6.50
C THR A 28 -19.54 3.06 -5.68
N LEU A 29 -19.58 3.18 -4.36
CA LEU A 29 -18.93 2.22 -3.46
C LEU A 29 -19.48 0.80 -3.66
N SER A 30 -20.79 0.66 -3.89
CA SER A 30 -21.43 -0.63 -4.17
C SER A 30 -20.98 -1.27 -5.50
N ALA A 31 -20.63 -0.47 -6.50
CA ALA A 31 -20.08 -1.00 -7.75
C ALA A 31 -18.63 -1.42 -7.57
N THR A 32 -17.84 -0.65 -6.81
CA THR A 32 -16.49 -1.04 -6.38
C THR A 32 -16.52 -2.39 -5.66
N GLU A 33 -17.40 -2.54 -4.67
CA GLU A 33 -17.53 -3.76 -3.86
C GLU A 33 -17.79 -5.00 -4.73
N ARG A 34 -18.73 -4.91 -5.69
CA ARG A 34 -19.03 -6.01 -6.62
C ARG A 34 -17.82 -6.43 -7.47
N VAL A 35 -16.97 -5.48 -7.84
CA VAL A 35 -15.75 -5.74 -8.61
C VAL A 35 -14.71 -6.42 -7.72
N VAL A 36 -14.42 -5.88 -6.54
CA VAL A 36 -13.34 -6.37 -5.68
C VAL A 36 -13.66 -7.74 -5.08
N GLN A 37 -14.93 -8.05 -4.80
CA GLN A 37 -15.35 -9.36 -4.29
C GLN A 37 -15.09 -10.52 -5.27
N GLN A 38 -14.90 -10.22 -6.56
CA GLN A 38 -14.48 -11.23 -7.55
C GLN A 38 -12.97 -11.51 -7.49
N VAL A 39 -12.18 -10.62 -6.89
CA VAL A 39 -10.71 -10.73 -6.77
C VAL A 39 -10.32 -11.48 -5.50
N ALA A 40 -10.88 -11.10 -4.36
CA ALA A 40 -10.65 -11.71 -3.05
C ALA A 40 -11.70 -11.21 -2.04
N ASN A 41 -11.75 -11.82 -0.85
CA ASN A 41 -12.60 -11.28 0.21
C ASN A 41 -12.06 -9.93 0.69
N VAL A 42 -12.99 -9.06 1.06
CA VAL A 42 -12.69 -7.79 1.72
C VAL A 42 -12.20 -8.08 3.15
N GLN A 43 -11.03 -7.51 3.49
CA GLN A 43 -10.48 -7.57 4.83
C GLN A 43 -11.13 -6.50 5.70
N ARG A 44 -11.98 -6.93 6.65
CA ARG A 44 -12.58 -6.03 7.63
C ARG A 44 -11.50 -5.40 8.52
N THR A 45 -11.52 -4.08 8.62
CA THR A 45 -10.67 -3.31 9.53
C THR A 45 -11.51 -2.38 10.40
N PHE A 46 -10.87 -1.57 11.25
CA PHE A 46 -11.56 -0.53 12.00
C PHE A 46 -12.06 0.65 11.13
N PHE A 47 -11.61 0.72 9.86
CA PHE A 47 -12.17 1.60 8.84
C PHE A 47 -13.45 1.04 8.20
N GLY A 48 -13.84 -0.19 8.56
CA GLY A 48 -14.96 -0.92 7.95
C GLY A 48 -14.50 -1.99 6.95
N ASP A 49 -15.48 -2.53 6.22
CA ASP A 49 -15.24 -3.47 5.12
C ASP A 49 -14.87 -2.66 3.87
N MET A 50 -15.81 -1.83 3.41
CA MET A 50 -15.60 -0.79 2.41
C MET A 50 -15.53 0.56 3.11
N TRP A 51 -14.67 1.45 2.64
CA TRP A 51 -14.53 2.80 3.17
C TRP A 51 -14.64 3.83 2.05
N GLU A 52 -15.06 5.03 2.44
CA GLU A 52 -15.00 6.21 1.60
C GLU A 52 -14.41 7.37 2.39
N PHE A 53 -13.57 8.18 1.74
CA PHE A 53 -13.07 9.40 2.36
C PHE A 53 -13.13 10.58 1.38
N SER A 54 -13.30 11.75 1.97
CA SER A 54 -13.25 13.06 1.32
C SER A 54 -12.47 14.00 2.23
N SER A 55 -11.77 15.00 1.67
CA SER A 55 -11.05 16.01 2.46
C SER A 55 -11.94 16.83 3.41
N ASN A 56 -13.26 16.73 3.24
CA ASN A 56 -14.24 17.51 4.00
C ASN A 56 -14.78 16.77 5.24
N SER A 57 -14.43 15.49 5.45
CA SER A 57 -14.73 14.75 6.67
C SER A 57 -13.44 14.24 7.29
N MET A 58 -13.26 14.44 8.60
CA MET A 58 -12.10 13.95 9.33
C MET A 58 -12.57 12.86 10.29
N ASP A 59 -13.04 11.77 9.70
CA ASP A 59 -13.67 10.65 10.44
C ASP A 59 -12.63 9.82 11.20
N HIS A 60 -11.36 9.89 10.78
CA HIS A 60 -10.21 9.25 11.40
C HIS A 60 -9.01 10.20 11.46
N TYR A 61 -8.11 9.96 12.40
CA TYR A 61 -6.84 10.70 12.52
C TYR A 61 -5.78 10.14 11.58
N ASP A 62 -6.10 10.16 10.29
CA ASP A 62 -5.24 9.64 9.23
C ASP A 62 -4.95 10.73 8.19
N THR A 63 -3.68 10.83 7.78
CA THR A 63 -3.19 11.82 6.80
C THR A 63 -3.90 11.72 5.45
N ALA A 64 -4.48 10.56 5.11
CA ALA A 64 -5.31 10.33 3.94
C ALA A 64 -6.49 11.30 3.82
N TYR A 65 -7.04 11.75 4.95
CA TYR A 65 -8.20 12.64 5.05
C TYR A 65 -7.86 14.13 4.85
N THR A 66 -6.61 14.47 4.55
CA THR A 66 -6.19 15.84 4.20
C THR A 66 -6.08 16.03 2.68
N SER A 67 -5.95 17.28 2.20
CA SER A 67 -5.67 17.60 0.79
C SER A 67 -4.17 17.69 0.44
N ASN A 68 -3.30 17.48 1.43
CA ASN A 68 -1.85 17.55 1.27
C ASN A 68 -1.31 16.38 0.44
N SER A 69 -0.08 16.51 -0.07
CA SER A 69 0.60 15.37 -0.69
C SER A 69 0.94 14.29 0.33
N LEU A 70 0.86 13.03 -0.08
CA LEU A 70 1.33 11.87 0.66
C LEU A 70 2.51 11.26 -0.08
N SER A 71 3.62 11.09 0.64
CA SER A 71 4.79 10.40 0.11
C SER A 71 4.48 8.92 -0.12
N ALA A 72 5.25 8.23 -0.97
CA ALA A 72 5.06 6.81 -1.22
C ALA A 72 5.19 5.98 0.08
N HIS A 73 4.17 5.17 0.37
CA HIS A 73 4.07 4.30 1.55
C HIS A 73 3.31 3.01 1.24
N THR A 74 3.38 2.04 2.16
CA THR A 74 2.48 0.88 2.22
C THR A 74 1.51 1.02 3.38
N ASP A 75 0.25 0.67 3.20
CA ASP A 75 -0.77 0.86 4.24
C ASP A 75 -0.75 -0.23 5.31
N GLY A 76 -1.15 0.15 6.53
CA GLY A 76 -1.43 -0.79 7.61
C GLY A 76 -0.18 -1.48 8.15
N THR A 77 0.96 -0.77 8.23
CA THR A 77 2.21 -1.36 8.74
C THR A 77 2.12 -1.78 10.21
N TYR A 78 1.23 -1.13 10.96
CA TYR A 78 0.84 -1.43 12.34
C TYR A 78 -0.09 -2.65 12.49
N PHE A 79 -0.66 -3.19 11.40
CA PHE A 79 -1.36 -4.46 11.46
C PHE A 79 -0.36 -5.61 11.41
N ILE A 80 -0.52 -6.59 12.29
CA ILE A 80 0.19 -7.88 12.20
C ILE A 80 -0.08 -8.49 10.82
N GLU A 81 -1.36 -8.58 10.45
CA GLU A 81 -1.84 -9.01 9.14
C GLU A 81 -2.05 -7.80 8.22
N ALA A 82 -0.94 -7.21 7.75
CA ALA A 82 -1.00 -6.09 6.83
C ALA A 82 -1.79 -6.45 5.55
N PRO A 83 -2.64 -5.55 5.05
CA PRO A 83 -3.41 -5.76 3.83
C PRO A 83 -2.55 -6.25 2.67
N GLY A 84 -3.00 -7.31 1.99
CA GLY A 84 -2.33 -7.85 0.83
C GLY A 84 -2.55 -6.98 -0.40
N LEU A 85 -3.81 -6.58 -0.64
CA LEU A 85 -4.18 -5.62 -1.66
C LEU A 85 -4.79 -4.36 -1.04
N GLN A 86 -4.48 -3.22 -1.66
CA GLN A 86 -5.15 -1.95 -1.43
C GLN A 86 -5.92 -1.57 -2.69
N VAL A 87 -7.17 -1.12 -2.53
CA VAL A 87 -8.06 -0.77 -3.65
C VAL A 87 -8.47 0.69 -3.59
N PHE A 88 -8.34 1.39 -4.71
CA PHE A 88 -8.83 2.75 -4.87
C PHE A 88 -9.79 2.89 -6.05
N HIS A 89 -10.88 3.60 -5.84
CA HIS A 89 -11.81 4.03 -6.88
C HIS A 89 -12.12 5.51 -6.67
N CYS A 90 -11.73 6.37 -7.62
CA CYS A 90 -12.20 7.75 -7.64
C CYS A 90 -13.70 7.76 -7.90
N LEU A 91 -14.50 8.20 -6.92
CA LEU A 91 -15.95 8.31 -7.06
C LEU A 91 -16.32 9.70 -7.57
N HIS A 92 -15.53 10.72 -7.22
CA HIS A 92 -15.74 12.10 -7.64
C HIS A 92 -14.44 12.91 -7.50
N HIS A 93 -14.19 13.83 -8.42
CA HIS A 93 -13.18 14.88 -8.24
C HIS A 93 -13.55 16.12 -9.07
N ASP A 94 -13.76 17.27 -8.43
CA ASP A 94 -13.99 18.57 -9.09
C ASP A 94 -12.85 19.57 -8.78
N GLY A 95 -11.62 19.19 -9.12
CA GLY A 95 -10.45 20.06 -8.99
C GLY A 95 -9.20 19.51 -9.65
N GLU A 96 -8.06 20.10 -9.31
CA GLU A 96 -6.75 19.80 -9.88
C GLU A 96 -5.89 18.97 -8.93
N GLY A 97 -4.82 18.35 -9.44
CA GLY A 97 -3.88 17.55 -8.66
C GLY A 97 -4.45 16.21 -8.19
N GLY A 98 -3.86 15.60 -7.16
CA GLY A 98 -4.38 14.34 -6.59
C GLY A 98 -4.12 13.11 -7.47
N GLU A 99 -3.15 13.22 -8.37
CA GLU A 99 -2.53 12.09 -9.05
C GLU A 99 -2.02 11.09 -8.01
N THR A 100 -2.28 9.81 -8.27
CA THR A 100 -1.74 8.71 -7.49
C THR A 100 -0.32 8.43 -7.94
N LEU A 101 0.58 8.40 -6.97
CA LEU A 101 1.96 7.93 -7.15
C LEU A 101 2.00 6.43 -6.91
N LEU A 102 2.73 5.70 -7.76
CA LEU A 102 3.09 4.30 -7.56
C LEU A 102 4.62 4.15 -7.68
N VAL A 103 5.21 3.35 -6.79
CA VAL A 103 6.64 3.02 -6.79
C VAL A 103 6.81 1.52 -6.54
N ASP A 104 7.56 0.82 -7.40
CA ASP A 104 7.91 -0.59 -7.15
C ASP A 104 8.92 -0.68 -6.01
N GLY A 105 8.44 -1.05 -4.81
CA GLY A 105 9.27 -1.15 -3.62
C GLY A 105 10.32 -2.24 -3.68
N PHE A 106 10.13 -3.27 -4.52
CA PHE A 106 11.14 -4.32 -4.68
C PHE A 106 12.30 -3.85 -5.55
N ARG A 107 12.01 -3.03 -6.57
CA ARG A 107 13.05 -2.29 -7.30
C ARG A 107 13.80 -1.36 -6.35
N ALA A 108 13.08 -0.54 -5.56
CA ALA A 108 13.70 0.35 -4.59
C ALA A 108 14.58 -0.40 -3.57
N ALA A 109 14.13 -1.55 -3.07
CA ALA A 109 14.92 -2.38 -2.16
C ALA A 109 16.19 -2.93 -2.83
N LYS A 110 16.14 -3.30 -4.11
CA LYS A 110 17.32 -3.72 -4.89
C LYS A 110 18.30 -2.55 -5.08
N ASP A 111 17.80 -1.36 -5.37
CA ASP A 111 18.64 -0.16 -5.51
C ASP A 111 19.30 0.18 -4.17
N LEU A 112 18.57 0.08 -3.06
CA LEU A 112 19.11 0.22 -1.70
C LEU A 112 20.22 -0.81 -1.43
N LEU A 113 20.04 -2.07 -1.82
CA LEU A 113 21.07 -3.10 -1.65
C LEU A 113 22.36 -2.74 -2.40
N ASN A 114 22.25 -2.16 -3.59
CA ASN A 114 23.41 -1.79 -4.40
C ASN A 114 24.11 -0.52 -3.88
N LEU A 115 23.35 0.49 -3.45
CA LEU A 115 23.86 1.79 -3.05
C LEU A 115 24.26 1.86 -1.56
N HIS A 116 23.47 1.20 -0.71
CA HIS A 116 23.60 1.23 0.76
C HIS A 116 23.38 -0.18 1.36
N PRO A 117 24.29 -1.14 1.09
CA PRO A 117 24.11 -2.55 1.50
C PRO A 117 23.94 -2.73 3.01
N ASP A 118 24.58 -1.89 3.83
CA ASP A 118 24.42 -1.93 5.29
C ASP A 118 23.02 -1.50 5.73
N SER A 119 22.44 -0.49 5.07
CA SER A 119 21.05 -0.06 5.30
C SER A 119 20.08 -1.16 4.91
N TYR A 120 20.27 -1.78 3.73
CA TYR A 120 19.45 -2.93 3.33
C TYR A 120 19.52 -4.05 4.38
N LYS A 121 20.72 -4.40 4.85
CA LYS A 121 20.92 -5.45 5.83
C LYS A 121 20.19 -5.13 7.14
N ARG A 122 20.40 -3.94 7.72
CA ARG A 122 19.76 -3.54 8.98
C ARG A 122 18.24 -3.47 8.85
N LEU A 123 17.70 -2.89 7.77
CA LEU A 123 16.25 -2.85 7.52
C LEU A 123 15.62 -4.24 7.30
N SER A 124 16.44 -5.25 6.97
CA SER A 124 16.03 -6.65 6.84
C SER A 124 16.17 -7.47 8.12
N SER A 125 16.87 -6.97 9.13
CA SER A 125 17.21 -7.74 10.34
C SER A 125 16.91 -7.05 11.67
N THR A 126 16.58 -5.76 11.66
CA THR A 126 16.21 -4.99 12.85
C THR A 126 14.70 -4.72 12.82
N PRO A 127 13.93 -5.29 13.75
CA PRO A 127 12.49 -5.10 13.76
C PRO A 127 12.13 -3.72 14.31
N LEU A 128 11.31 -2.99 13.58
CA LEU A 128 10.82 -1.66 13.94
C LEU A 128 9.35 -1.72 14.33
N GLU A 129 8.96 -0.85 15.26
CA GLU A 129 7.58 -0.72 15.70
C GLU A 129 6.82 0.29 14.84
N ALA A 130 5.65 -0.13 14.35
CA ALA A 130 4.65 0.73 13.73
C ALA A 130 3.40 0.75 14.62
N GLU A 131 2.73 1.91 14.69
CA GLU A 131 1.59 2.15 15.56
C GLU A 131 0.52 3.01 14.87
N TYR A 132 -0.74 2.70 15.17
CA TYR A 132 -1.88 3.56 14.94
C TYR A 132 -2.60 3.79 16.26
N PHE A 133 -2.90 5.05 16.56
CA PHE A 133 -3.56 5.44 17.79
C PHE A 133 -4.67 6.47 17.54
N GLU A 134 -5.90 6.12 17.90
CA GLU A 134 -7.02 7.05 18.04
C GLU A 134 -7.86 6.66 19.27
N PRO A 135 -8.69 7.55 19.84
CA PRO A 135 -9.51 7.22 21.01
C PRO A 135 -10.33 5.93 20.80
N GLY A 136 -10.06 4.91 21.61
CA GLY A 136 -10.72 3.59 21.54
C GLY A 136 -10.09 2.59 20.57
N LYS A 137 -9.02 2.93 19.85
CA LYS A 137 -8.31 2.05 18.92
C LYS A 137 -6.81 2.25 19.02
N HIS A 138 -6.10 1.17 19.28
CA HIS A 138 -4.66 1.16 19.38
C HIS A 138 -4.14 -0.12 18.74
N TYR A 139 -3.46 0.03 17.61
CA TYR A 139 -2.87 -1.07 16.87
C TYR A 139 -1.36 -0.88 16.82
N SER A 140 -0.61 -1.93 17.07
CA SER A 140 0.84 -1.91 16.88
C SER A 140 1.34 -3.22 16.32
N ASN A 141 2.45 -3.14 15.60
CA ASN A 141 3.17 -4.30 15.10
C ASN A 141 4.67 -4.02 15.09
N ILE A 142 5.43 -5.04 15.49
CA ILE A 142 6.89 -5.04 15.44
C ILE A 142 7.31 -5.98 14.32
N GLY A 143 8.00 -5.46 13.31
CA GLY A 143 8.41 -6.25 12.15
C GLY A 143 9.55 -5.62 11.36
N TYR A 144 10.11 -6.37 10.41
CA TYR A 144 11.15 -5.84 9.54
C TYR A 144 10.54 -4.93 8.47
N VAL A 145 11.30 -3.93 8.04
CA VAL A 145 10.92 -3.07 6.91
C VAL A 145 11.01 -3.87 5.61
N LEU A 146 12.02 -4.73 5.47
CA LEU A 146 12.20 -5.64 4.35
C LEU A 146 12.06 -7.07 4.85
N ASN A 147 10.97 -7.76 4.49
CA ASN A 147 10.70 -9.13 4.93
C ASN A 147 11.02 -10.12 3.81
N HIS A 148 11.82 -11.13 4.13
CA HIS A 148 12.24 -12.15 3.19
C HIS A 148 11.68 -13.51 3.53
N HIS A 149 11.48 -14.33 2.49
CA HIS A 149 11.14 -15.73 2.66
C HIS A 149 12.24 -16.43 3.51
N PRO A 150 11.87 -17.21 4.54
CA PRO A 150 12.83 -17.76 5.50
C PRO A 150 13.90 -18.66 4.86
N ILE A 151 13.54 -19.38 3.81
CA ILE A 151 14.45 -20.29 3.07
C ILE A 151 15.06 -19.64 1.83
N THR A 152 14.26 -19.26 0.82
CA THR A 152 14.76 -18.72 -0.46
C THR A 152 15.42 -17.35 -0.34
N LYS A 153 15.18 -16.62 0.76
CA LYS A 153 15.64 -15.25 0.98
C LYS A 153 15.14 -14.24 -0.05
N GLU A 154 14.14 -14.60 -0.86
CA GLU A 154 13.47 -13.66 -1.75
C GLU A 154 12.69 -12.63 -0.92
N LEU A 155 12.74 -11.36 -1.34
CA LEU A 155 11.97 -10.30 -0.71
C LEU A 155 10.48 -10.56 -0.98
N GLN A 156 9.68 -10.62 0.09
CA GLN A 156 8.25 -10.91 0.02
C GLN A 156 7.36 -9.72 0.38
N GLN A 157 7.88 -8.81 1.20
CA GLN A 157 7.12 -7.65 1.64
C GLN A 157 8.05 -6.48 1.98
N ILE A 158 7.68 -5.28 1.53
CA ILE A 158 8.16 -4.02 2.08
C ILE A 158 7.09 -3.44 3.01
N ARG A 159 7.47 -3.05 4.22
CA ARG A 159 6.62 -2.35 5.20
C ARG A 159 7.24 -1.00 5.45
N PHE A 160 6.79 0.01 4.71
CA PHE A 160 7.37 1.35 4.80
C PHE A 160 6.26 2.39 4.82
N ASN A 161 6.00 2.91 6.01
CA ASN A 161 5.15 4.07 6.21
C ASN A 161 5.74 4.91 7.35
N LEU A 162 6.28 6.08 7.02
CA LEU A 162 6.88 6.96 8.03
C LEU A 162 5.84 7.61 8.95
N TYR A 163 4.58 7.66 8.52
CA TYR A 163 3.46 8.19 9.32
C TYR A 163 3.01 7.20 10.40
N ASP A 164 3.17 5.89 10.14
CA ASP A 164 2.87 4.82 11.11
C ASP A 164 4.03 4.54 12.07
N ARG A 165 5.23 5.09 11.83
CA ARG A 165 6.43 4.74 12.59
C ARG A 165 6.30 5.19 14.05
N SER A 166 6.34 4.23 14.97
CA SER A 166 6.34 4.52 16.40
C SER A 166 7.71 5.03 16.88
N SER A 167 7.73 5.54 18.12
CA SER A 167 8.97 5.74 18.86
C SER A 167 9.75 4.42 18.98
N PHE A 168 11.07 4.46 18.84
CA PHE A 168 11.87 3.23 18.88
C PHE A 168 11.99 2.69 20.31
N SER A 169 11.22 1.65 20.60
CA SER A 169 11.28 0.86 21.83
C SER A 169 12.11 -0.43 21.68
N THR A 170 12.39 -0.83 20.43
CA THR A 170 12.98 -2.14 20.06
C THR A 170 14.48 -2.10 19.76
N ILE A 171 15.11 -0.92 19.86
CA ILE A 171 16.48 -0.68 19.39
C ILE A 171 17.32 -0.06 20.51
N PRO A 172 18.56 -0.54 20.76
CA PRO A 172 19.50 0.12 21.68
C PRO A 172 19.78 1.56 21.26
N GLN A 173 19.95 2.45 22.24
CA GLN A 173 20.09 3.89 22.03
C GLN A 173 21.24 4.23 21.04
N GLU A 174 22.33 3.50 21.10
CA GLU A 174 23.51 3.66 20.24
C GLU A 174 23.24 3.39 18.76
N HIS A 175 22.22 2.59 18.44
CA HIS A 175 21.86 2.21 17.06
C HIS A 175 20.71 3.03 16.48
N VAL A 176 20.09 3.90 17.28
CA VAL A 176 18.96 4.74 16.82
C VAL A 176 19.39 5.63 15.64
N ALA A 177 20.57 6.23 15.70
CA ALA A 177 21.08 7.09 14.63
C ALA A 177 21.27 6.32 13.31
N ASP A 178 21.78 5.09 13.39
CA ASP A 178 21.97 4.21 12.22
C ASP A 178 20.63 3.92 11.54
N ILE A 179 19.59 3.61 12.32
CA ILE A 179 18.26 3.29 11.79
C ILE A 179 17.60 4.51 11.14
N TYR A 180 17.77 5.71 11.71
CA TYR A 180 17.33 6.94 11.04
C TYR A 180 18.05 7.14 9.71
N ALA A 181 19.36 6.92 9.65
CA ALA A 181 20.12 7.02 8.40
C ALA A 181 19.66 5.96 7.38
N ASP A 182 19.35 4.75 7.81
CA ASP A 182 18.87 3.68 6.93
C ASP A 182 17.49 3.99 6.33
N LEU A 183 16.56 4.47 7.16
CA LEU A 183 15.23 4.90 6.70
C LEU A 183 15.32 6.09 5.74
N GLN A 184 16.27 7.01 5.95
CA GLN A 184 16.55 8.11 5.01
C GLN A 184 17.08 7.60 3.67
N ASN A 185 18.03 6.66 3.68
CA ASN A 185 18.56 6.06 2.46
C ASN A 185 17.45 5.35 1.67
N LEU A 186 16.60 4.57 2.34
CA LEU A 186 15.46 3.92 1.70
C LEU A 186 14.47 4.96 1.14
N ALA A 187 14.14 6.00 1.90
CA ALA A 187 13.26 7.08 1.44
C ALA A 187 13.80 7.81 0.20
N GLN A 188 15.12 8.05 0.14
CA GLN A 188 15.78 8.67 -1.02
C GLN A 188 15.65 7.81 -2.27
N VAL A 189 15.91 6.51 -2.14
CA VAL A 189 15.79 5.55 -3.25
C VAL A 189 14.35 5.40 -3.71
N ILE A 190 13.37 5.43 -2.79
CA ILE A 190 11.94 5.41 -3.12
C ILE A 190 11.54 6.67 -3.90
N LYS A 191 12.09 7.83 -3.55
CA LYS A 191 11.80 9.14 -4.15
C LYS A 191 12.57 9.40 -5.46
N ASP A 192 13.32 8.42 -5.95
CA ASP A 192 13.96 8.55 -7.26
C ASP A 192 12.89 8.70 -8.35
N SER A 193 12.88 9.84 -9.02
CA SER A 193 11.89 10.18 -10.05
C SER A 193 11.90 9.23 -11.24
N GLU A 194 13.01 8.55 -11.54
CA GLU A 194 13.03 7.52 -12.60
C GLU A 194 12.21 6.28 -12.23
N GLY A 195 11.98 6.10 -10.92
CA GLY A 195 11.21 5.00 -10.35
C GLY A 195 9.76 5.33 -10.01
N GLU A 196 9.31 6.57 -10.24
CA GLU A 196 7.97 7.04 -9.94
C GLU A 196 7.05 6.89 -11.15
N TRP A 197 5.84 6.36 -10.92
CA TRP A 197 4.77 6.38 -11.91
C TRP A 197 3.56 7.14 -11.37
N TRP A 198 3.21 8.23 -12.05
CA TRP A 198 2.11 9.12 -11.68
C TRP A 198 0.89 8.89 -12.58
N ILE A 199 -0.28 8.68 -11.98
CA ILE A 199 -1.52 8.41 -12.68
C ILE A 199 -2.66 9.22 -12.07
N LYS A 200 -3.43 9.91 -12.91
CA LYS A 200 -4.69 10.52 -12.48
C LYS A 200 -5.80 9.47 -12.51
N LEU A 201 -6.35 9.11 -11.34
CA LEU A 201 -7.58 8.32 -11.29
C LEU A 201 -8.78 9.20 -11.62
N SER A 202 -9.57 8.79 -12.60
CA SER A 202 -10.86 9.39 -12.95
C SER A 202 -12.02 8.48 -12.52
N PRO A 203 -13.21 9.05 -12.24
CA PRO A 203 -14.42 8.25 -12.07
C PRO A 203 -14.60 7.24 -13.20
N GLY A 204 -14.86 5.97 -12.84
CA GLY A 204 -14.95 4.89 -13.81
C GLY A 204 -13.85 3.82 -13.70
N THR A 205 -12.78 4.08 -12.94
CA THR A 205 -11.62 3.17 -12.84
C THR A 205 -11.35 2.75 -11.40
N VAL A 206 -11.36 1.43 -11.18
CA VAL A 206 -10.89 0.79 -9.94
C VAL A 206 -9.45 0.36 -10.14
N MET A 207 -8.56 0.77 -9.24
CA MET A 207 -7.16 0.36 -9.22
C MET A 207 -6.92 -0.55 -8.01
N LEU A 208 -6.25 -1.67 -8.25
CA LEU A 208 -5.82 -2.62 -7.23
C LEU A 208 -4.30 -2.63 -7.18
N ILE A 209 -3.75 -2.54 -5.97
CA ILE A 209 -2.31 -2.44 -5.71
C ILE A 209 -1.91 -3.59 -4.80
N ASP A 210 -0.82 -4.28 -5.15
CA ASP A 210 -0.14 -5.19 -4.24
C ASP A 210 0.56 -4.38 -3.13
N ASN A 211 -0.15 -4.19 -2.01
CA ASN A 211 0.30 -3.36 -0.89
C ASN A 211 1.52 -3.94 -0.16
N TRP A 212 1.92 -5.19 -0.46
CA TRP A 212 3.17 -5.76 0.05
C TRP A 212 4.39 -5.39 -0.80
N ARG A 213 4.19 -4.86 -2.01
CA ARG A 213 5.26 -4.56 -2.97
C ARG A 213 5.27 -3.11 -3.42
N VAL A 214 4.12 -2.61 -3.87
CA VAL A 214 4.01 -1.31 -4.52
C VAL A 214 3.65 -0.27 -3.48
N LEU A 215 4.59 0.64 -3.24
CA LEU A 215 4.29 1.82 -2.45
C LEU A 215 3.43 2.75 -3.27
N HIS A 216 2.54 3.45 -2.59
CA HIS A 216 1.64 4.40 -3.22
C HIS A 216 1.60 5.71 -2.45
N GLY A 217 1.29 6.78 -3.15
CA GLY A 217 1.22 8.12 -2.60
C GLY A 217 0.22 8.96 -3.39
N ARG A 218 0.22 10.25 -3.12
CA ARG A 218 -0.74 11.16 -3.74
C ARG A 218 -0.15 12.56 -3.85
N ALA A 219 -0.33 13.21 -4.99
CA ALA A 219 -0.07 14.65 -5.11
C ALA A 219 -1.05 15.45 -4.25
N ALA A 220 -0.70 16.68 -3.89
CA ALA A 220 -1.66 17.60 -3.31
C ALA A 220 -2.79 17.87 -4.31
N TYR A 221 -3.98 18.23 -3.82
CA TYR A 221 -5.12 18.50 -4.69
C TYR A 221 -6.03 19.62 -4.18
N THR A 222 -6.85 20.13 -5.10
CA THR A 222 -7.91 21.09 -4.83
C THR A 222 -9.28 20.51 -5.18
N GLY A 223 -10.34 21.20 -4.76
CA GLY A 223 -11.71 20.78 -4.99
C GLY A 223 -12.15 19.63 -4.07
N HIS A 224 -13.39 19.21 -4.25
CA HIS A 224 -14.00 18.06 -3.61
C HIS A 224 -13.57 16.78 -4.32
N ARG A 225 -12.88 15.90 -3.58
CA ARG A 225 -12.43 14.60 -4.06
C ARG A 225 -12.99 13.50 -3.16
N LYS A 226 -13.66 12.53 -3.74
CA LYS A 226 -14.21 11.37 -3.04
C LYS A 226 -13.57 10.09 -3.58
N ILE A 227 -12.92 9.34 -2.70
CA ILE A 227 -12.35 8.03 -2.99
C ILE A 227 -13.11 6.97 -2.21
N GLY A 228 -13.44 5.87 -2.88
CA GLY A 228 -13.91 4.65 -2.24
C GLY A 228 -12.85 3.56 -2.37
N GLY A 229 -12.82 2.64 -1.42
CA GLY A 229 -11.84 1.56 -1.44
C GLY A 229 -12.10 0.50 -0.39
N CYS A 230 -11.17 -0.45 -0.35
CA CYS A 230 -11.14 -1.53 0.62
C CYS A 230 -9.75 -2.16 0.69
N TYR A 231 -9.51 -2.89 1.76
CA TYR A 231 -8.37 -3.80 1.87
C TYR A 231 -8.77 -5.23 1.52
N GLN A 232 -7.84 -6.03 1.01
CA GLN A 232 -8.06 -7.47 0.84
C GLN A 232 -6.89 -8.27 1.42
N SER A 233 -7.21 -9.43 1.98
CA SER A 233 -6.24 -10.36 2.56
C SER A 233 -5.24 -10.85 1.51
N ARG A 234 -3.95 -10.90 1.89
CA ARG A 234 -2.91 -11.51 1.04
C ARG A 234 -3.20 -12.99 0.80
N ALA A 235 -3.65 -13.72 1.83
CA ALA A 235 -3.92 -15.14 1.73
C ALA A 235 -5.06 -15.43 0.74
N ASP A 236 -6.15 -14.65 0.81
CA ASP A 236 -7.31 -14.84 -0.06
C ASP A 236 -6.98 -14.49 -1.51
N PHE A 237 -6.23 -13.40 -1.74
CA PHE A 237 -5.75 -13.05 -3.08
C PHE A 237 -4.87 -14.16 -3.68
N LEU A 238 -3.89 -14.67 -2.91
CA LEU A 238 -3.03 -15.76 -3.39
C LEU A 238 -3.79 -17.08 -3.59
N ASN A 239 -4.83 -17.34 -2.79
CA ASN A 239 -5.72 -18.48 -3.01
C ASN A 239 -6.43 -18.38 -4.37
N VAL A 240 -6.97 -17.21 -4.71
CA VAL A 240 -7.60 -16.98 -6.03
C VAL A 240 -6.57 -17.11 -7.16
N ALA A 241 -5.37 -16.53 -7.00
CA ALA A 241 -4.29 -16.64 -8.00
C ALA A 241 -3.89 -18.10 -8.29
N ARG A 242 -3.78 -18.94 -7.25
CA ARG A 242 -3.53 -20.39 -7.41
C ARG A 242 -4.70 -21.12 -8.05
N GLY A 243 -5.93 -20.82 -7.64
CA GLY A 243 -7.13 -21.39 -8.23
C GLY A 243 -7.30 -21.08 -9.73
N LEU A 244 -6.73 -19.96 -10.19
CA LEU A 244 -6.68 -19.56 -11.59
C LEU A 244 -5.43 -20.08 -12.34
N GLY A 245 -4.50 -20.76 -11.67
CA GLY A 245 -3.25 -21.24 -12.24
C GLY A 245 -2.27 -20.13 -12.64
N VAL A 246 -2.44 -18.92 -12.10
CA VAL A 246 -1.54 -17.77 -12.33
C VAL A 246 -0.30 -17.87 -11.45
N LEU A 247 -0.46 -18.48 -10.28
CA LEU A 247 0.61 -18.74 -9.32
C LEU A 247 0.65 -20.23 -9.04
N LEU A 248 1.85 -20.82 -9.14
CA LEU A 248 2.08 -22.25 -8.86
C LEU A 248 2.20 -22.53 -7.35
#